data_AF-A0A127JZU7-F1
#
_entry.id   AF-A0A127JZU7-F1
#
_cell.length_a   1.000
_cell.length_b   1.000
_cell.length_c   1.000
_cell.angle_alpha   90.00
_cell.angle_beta   90.00
_cell.angle_gamma   90.00
#
_symmetry.space_group_name_H-M   'P 1'
#
loop_
_entity.id
_entity.type
_entity.pdbx_description
1 polymer ?
#
loop_
_entity_poly.entity_id
_entity_poly.type
_entity_poly.pdbx_seq_one_letter_code
_entity_poly.pdbx_strand_id
1 'polypeptide(L)'
;MALAGLGLGVVSATERSAAAVLAFKRANPCPSTGERRGACPGWQVDHVKPLCSGGEDTPANMQWLKVDDHRFKTLVDVRECRKMRKATAAPAKSP
;
A
#
# COMPACT_ATOMS: atom_id res chain seq x y z
N MET A 1 -8.99 34.92 18.82
CA MET A 1 -7.94 33.88 18.79
C MET A 1 -8.35 32.79 19.76
N ALA A 2 -8.78 31.64 19.26
CA ALA A 2 -9.03 30.45 20.08
C ALA A 2 -8.40 29.26 19.36
N LEU A 3 -7.76 28.41 20.16
CA LEU A 3 -6.69 27.49 19.81
C LEU A 3 -7.15 26.33 18.93
N ALA A 4 -6.31 26.00 17.95
CA ALA A 4 -6.38 24.78 17.15
C ALA A 4 -6.09 23.56 18.04
N GLY A 5 -7.07 22.66 18.18
CA GLY A 5 -6.87 21.33 18.75
C GLY A 5 -6.32 20.39 17.69
N LEU A 6 -5.05 20.01 17.81
CA LEU A 6 -4.45 18.95 16.99
C LEU A 6 -5.06 17.60 17.39
N GLY A 7 -5.81 16.99 16.48
CA GLY A 7 -6.30 15.62 16.62
C GLY A 7 -5.13 14.63 16.58
N LEU A 8 -5.00 13.81 17.63
CA LEU A 8 -4.15 12.63 17.63
C LEU A 8 -4.77 11.58 16.71
N GLY A 9 -4.32 11.56 15.45
CA GLY A 9 -4.61 10.48 14.52
C GLY A 9 -3.92 9.21 14.96
N VAL A 10 -4.67 8.28 15.53
CA VAL A 10 -4.27 6.87 15.66
C VAL A 10 -4.07 6.32 14.25
N VAL A 11 -2.81 6.07 13.86
CA VAL A 11 -2.46 5.39 12.62
C VAL A 11 -2.78 3.90 12.77
N SER A 12 -4.08 3.55 12.72
CA SER A 12 -4.51 2.16 12.52
C SER A 12 -3.91 1.65 11.22
N ALA A 13 -3.48 0.39 11.19
CA ALA A 13 -3.10 -0.26 9.94
C ALA A 13 -4.28 -0.16 8.97
N THR A 14 -4.17 0.67 7.94
CA THR A 14 -5.23 0.87 6.95
C THR A 14 -5.56 -0.49 6.35
N GLU A 15 -6.75 -1.03 6.67
CA GLU A 15 -7.25 -2.22 6.02
C GLU A 15 -7.34 -1.96 4.52
N ARG A 16 -6.85 -2.92 3.72
CA ARG A 16 -6.91 -2.81 2.26
C ARG A 16 -8.36 -2.71 1.81
N SER A 17 -8.70 -1.63 1.11
CA SER A 17 -10.04 -1.35 0.62
C SER A 17 -10.34 -2.17 -0.63
N ALA A 18 -11.25 -3.13 -0.50
CA ALA A 18 -11.79 -3.88 -1.65
C ALA A 18 -12.42 -2.94 -2.69
N ALA A 19 -13.01 -1.83 -2.25
CA ALA A 19 -13.56 -0.81 -3.13
C ALA A 19 -12.48 -0.10 -3.94
N ALA A 20 -11.34 0.24 -3.35
CA ALA A 20 -10.21 0.84 -4.06
C ALA A 20 -9.63 -0.12 -5.11
N VAL A 21 -9.47 -1.40 -4.77
CA VAL A 21 -9.03 -2.44 -5.72
C VAL A 21 -10.03 -2.59 -6.88
N LEU A 22 -11.34 -2.59 -6.60
CA LEU A 22 -12.37 -2.64 -7.62
C LEU A 22 -12.35 -1.41 -8.54
N ALA A 23 -12.16 -0.22 -7.97
CA ALA A 23 -12.02 1.02 -8.75
C ALA A 23 -10.78 0.98 -9.65
N PHE A 24 -9.63 0.51 -9.13
CA PHE A 24 -8.43 0.30 -9.92
C PHE A 24 -8.66 -0.65 -11.09
N LYS A 25 -9.25 -1.84 -10.86
CA LYS A 25 -9.52 -2.84 -11.91
C LYS A 25 -10.50 -2.34 -13.00
N ARG A 26 -11.44 -1.47 -12.64
CA ARG A 26 -12.38 -0.86 -13.61
C ARG A 26 -11.66 0.12 -14.53
N ALA A 27 -10.74 0.92 -13.99
CA ALA A 27 -9.96 1.91 -14.73
C ALA A 27 -8.80 1.26 -15.51
N ASN A 28 -8.22 0.19 -14.97
CA ASN A 28 -7.07 -0.51 -15.51
C ASN A 28 -7.45 -1.98 -15.75
N PRO A 29 -7.94 -2.35 -16.94
CA PRO A 29 -8.32 -3.73 -17.23
C PRO A 29 -7.16 -4.71 -17.03
N CYS A 30 -7.50 -5.98 -16.76
CA CYS A 30 -6.52 -7.04 -16.57
C CYS A 30 -5.57 -7.15 -17.78
N PRO A 31 -4.23 -7.15 -17.59
CA PRO A 31 -3.29 -7.24 -18.71
C PRO A 31 -3.34 -8.56 -19.49
N SER A 32 -3.77 -9.66 -18.86
CA SER A 32 -3.83 -10.98 -19.54
C SER A 32 -5.16 -11.28 -20.21
N THR A 33 -6.28 -10.68 -19.77
CA THR A 33 -7.62 -10.98 -20.31
C THR A 33 -8.34 -9.76 -20.88
N GLY A 34 -7.89 -8.54 -20.61
CA GLY A 34 -8.62 -7.32 -20.94
C GLY A 34 -9.87 -7.08 -20.09
N GLU A 35 -10.17 -7.96 -19.12
CA GLU A 35 -11.38 -7.87 -18.31
C GLU A 35 -11.26 -6.80 -17.22
N ARG A 36 -12.35 -6.06 -17.00
CA ARG A 36 -12.45 -5.03 -15.94
C ARG A 36 -12.89 -5.59 -14.58
N ARG A 37 -13.24 -6.88 -14.54
CA ARG A 37 -13.80 -7.57 -13.38
C ARG A 37 -13.22 -8.99 -13.28
N GLY A 38 -13.24 -9.53 -12.08
CA GLY A 38 -12.79 -10.90 -11.81
C GLY A 38 -11.29 -11.02 -11.53
N ALA A 39 -10.81 -12.25 -11.67
CA ALA A 39 -9.40 -12.61 -11.51
C ALA A 39 -8.58 -12.20 -12.75
N CYS A 40 -7.29 -12.00 -12.55
CA CYS A 40 -6.35 -11.72 -13.63
C CYS A 40 -5.21 -12.76 -13.59
N PRO A 41 -5.28 -13.83 -14.39
CA PRO A 41 -4.28 -14.90 -14.35
C PRO A 41 -2.87 -14.36 -14.57
N GLY A 42 -1.94 -14.69 -13.66
CA GLY A 42 -0.55 -14.24 -13.71
C GLY A 42 -0.26 -12.86 -13.12
N TRP A 43 -1.29 -12.14 -12.65
CA TRP A 43 -1.16 -10.76 -12.15
C TRP A 43 -1.86 -10.55 -10.80
N GLN A 44 -1.33 -9.62 -10.02
CA GLN A 44 -1.92 -9.14 -8.77
C GLN A 44 -1.98 -7.62 -8.78
N VAL A 45 -2.97 -7.07 -8.07
CA VAL A 45 -3.01 -5.64 -7.78
C VAL A 45 -2.11 -5.41 -6.58
N ASP A 46 -1.14 -4.53 -6.72
CA ASP A 46 -0.18 -4.19 -5.68
C ASP A 46 -0.08 -2.67 -5.51
N HIS A 47 0.36 -2.22 -4.34
CA HIS A 47 0.60 -0.81 -4.10
C HIS A 47 2.01 -0.42 -4.58
N VAL A 48 2.10 0.61 -5.44
CA VAL A 48 3.37 1.16 -5.95
C VAL A 48 4.27 1.56 -4.78
N LYS A 49 3.74 2.42 -3.89
CA LYS A 49 4.32 2.72 -2.58
C LYS A 49 3.66 1.83 -1.52
N PRO A 50 4.42 1.04 -0.74
CA PRO A 50 3.85 0.18 0.29
C PRO A 50 3.09 0.98 1.35
N LEU A 51 1.93 0.48 1.80
CA LEU A 51 1.14 1.14 2.83
C LEU A 51 1.93 1.35 4.13
N CYS A 52 2.76 0.38 4.51
CA CYS A 52 3.59 0.44 5.72
C CYS A 52 4.70 1.51 5.68
N SER A 53 5.03 2.06 4.50
CA SER A 53 5.94 3.18 4.34
C SER A 53 5.19 4.50 4.01
N GLY A 54 3.89 4.55 4.31
CA GLY A 54 3.04 5.72 4.08
C GLY A 54 2.54 5.82 2.62
N GLY A 55 2.36 4.70 1.95
CA GLY A 55 1.59 4.62 0.70
C GLY A 55 0.10 4.81 0.97
N GLU A 56 -0.60 5.45 0.03
CA GLU A 56 -2.05 5.62 0.09
C GLU A 56 -2.76 4.35 -0.38
N ASP A 57 -3.90 4.04 0.22
CA ASP A 57 -4.77 2.96 -0.23
C ASP A 57 -5.79 3.46 -1.26
N THR A 58 -5.28 3.99 -2.37
CA THR A 58 -6.07 4.57 -3.47
C THR A 58 -5.69 3.94 -4.80
N PRO A 59 -6.60 3.94 -5.81
CA PRO A 59 -6.26 3.44 -7.15
C PRO A 59 -5.04 4.12 -7.78
N ALA A 60 -4.76 5.37 -7.41
CA ALA A 60 -3.61 6.12 -7.91
C ALA A 60 -2.26 5.54 -7.45
N ASN A 61 -2.25 4.84 -6.31
CA ASN A 61 -1.07 4.15 -5.78
C ASN A 61 -1.12 2.64 -6.05
N MET A 62 -1.96 2.17 -6.98
CA MET A 62 -2.06 0.75 -7.33
C MET A 62 -1.49 0.48 -8.72
N GLN A 63 -0.98 -0.73 -8.91
CA GLN A 63 -0.48 -1.21 -10.20
C GLN A 63 -0.80 -2.69 -10.39
N TRP A 64 -0.87 -3.12 -11.65
CA TRP A 64 -0.77 -4.54 -11.99
C TRP A 64 0.68 -4.98 -11.90
N LEU A 65 0.93 -6.06 -11.16
CA LEU A 65 2.25 -6.64 -11.01
C LEU A 65 2.19 -8.15 -11.25
N LYS A 66 3.16 -8.70 -11.98
CA LYS A 66 3.24 -10.16 -12.18
C LYS A 66 3.43 -10.85 -10.84
N VAL A 67 2.88 -12.05 -10.69
CA VAL A 67 2.93 -12.78 -9.41
C VAL A 67 4.37 -12.96 -8.88
N ASP A 68 5.32 -13.26 -9.77
CA ASP A 68 6.73 -13.43 -9.37
C ASP A 68 7.37 -12.12 -8.90
N ASP A 69 7.14 -11.03 -9.64
CA ASP A 69 7.62 -9.69 -9.27
C ASP A 69 6.98 -9.21 -7.96
N HIS A 70 5.69 -9.50 -7.77
CA HIS A 70 4.96 -9.20 -6.54
C HIS A 70 5.54 -9.93 -5.33
N ARG A 71 5.94 -11.21 -5.49
CA ARG A 71 6.58 -11.97 -4.42
C ARG A 71 7.91 -11.35 -4.01
N PHE A 72 8.75 -10.96 -4.98
CA PHE A 72 10.03 -10.33 -4.71
C PHE A 72 9.84 -8.96 -4.03
N LYS A 73 8.98 -8.11 -4.59
CA LYS A 73 8.65 -6.80 -4.02
C LYS A 73 8.12 -6.92 -2.59
N THR A 74 7.17 -7.82 -2.34
CA THR A 74 6.63 -8.07 -0.99
C THR A 74 7.73 -8.43 0.02
N LEU A 75 8.69 -9.28 -0.38
CA LEU A 75 9.81 -9.66 0.48
C LEU A 75 10.69 -8.45 0.85
N VAL A 76 10.98 -7.59 -0.14
CA VAL A 76 11.76 -6.36 0.07
C VAL A 76 10.99 -5.36 0.94
N ASP A 77 9.71 -5.11 0.61
CA ASP A 77 8.87 -4.14 1.31
C ASP A 77 8.70 -4.50 2.80
N VAL A 78 8.42 -5.78 3.11
CA VAL A 78 8.29 -6.24 4.50
C VAL A 78 9.59 -6.02 5.28
N ARG A 79 10.74 -6.26 4.65
CA ARG A 79 12.05 -6.04 5.27
C ARG A 79 12.27 -4.56 5.58
N GLU A 80 12.04 -3.69 4.61
CA GLU A 80 12.24 -2.25 4.79
C GLU A 80 11.24 -1.66 5.77
N CYS A 81 9.97 -2.04 5.69
CA CYS A 81 8.96 -1.62 6.66
C CYS A 81 9.29 -2.09 8.08
N ARG A 82 9.87 -3.28 8.26
CA ARG A 82 10.36 -3.73 9.57
C ARG A 82 11.50 -2.85 10.09
N LYS A 83 12.45 -2.45 9.24
CA LYS A 83 13.52 -1.52 9.62
C LYS A 83 12.97 -0.15 10.01
N MET A 84 12.04 0.40 9.21
CA MET A 84 11.39 1.67 9.50
C MET A 84 10.68 1.62 10.85
N ARG A 85 9.85 0.60 11.09
CA ARG A 85 9.17 0.42 12.39
C ARG A 85 10.14 0.37 13.57
N LYS A 86 11.30 -0.26 13.40
CA LYS A 86 12.35 -0.27 14.44
C LYS A 86 12.97 1.11 14.64
N ALA A 87 13.24 1.84 13.57
CA ALA A 87 13.80 3.19 13.64
C ALA A 87 12.84 4.17 14.33
N THR A 88 11.54 4.11 14.02
CA THR A 88 10.53 4.97 14.66
C THR A 88 10.26 4.58 16.11
N ALA A 89 10.53 3.33 16.51
CA ALA A 89 10.37 2.85 17.88
C ALA A 89 11.61 3.06 18.76
N ALA A 90 12.78 3.34 18.19
CA ALA A 90 13.98 3.61 18.95
C ALA A 90 13.91 5.04 19.52
N PRO A 91 14.11 5.27 20.84
CA PRO A 91 14.20 6.62 21.36
C PRO A 91 15.40 7.32 20.70
N ALA A 92 15.20 8.57 20.29
CA ALA A 92 16.27 9.41 19.77
C ALA A 92 17.41 9.40 20.80
N LYS A 93 18.59 8.88 20.42
CA LYS A 93 19.78 9.08 21.23
C LYS A 93 20.08 10.58 21.21
N SER A 94 19.84 11.26 22.33
CA SER A 94 20.36 12.60 22.57
C SER A 94 21.90 12.58 22.48
N PRO A 95 22.53 13.65 21.95
CA PRO A 95 23.98 13.77 21.88
C PRO A 95 24.61 13.79 23.28
#